data_AF-K0BAG2-F1
#
_entry.id   AF-K0BAG2-F1
#
_cell.length_a   1.000
_cell.length_b   1.000
_cell.length_c   1.000
_cell.angle_alpha   90.00
_cell.angle_beta   90.00
_cell.angle_gamma   90.00
#
_symmetry.space_group_name_H-M   'P 1'
#
loop_
_entity.id
_entity.type
_entity.pdbx_description
1 polymer ?
#
loop_
_entity_poly.entity_id
_entity_poly.type
_entity_poly.pdbx_seq_one_letter_code
_entity_poly.pdbx_strand_id
1 'polypeptide(L)'
;MLIMSVNQQLNLNVKLYKAFKSCKLKGRWNLKKNSFHEYVALDEGASIILYGIRSEWNEIFSFKKDSTITIKNSIIEYYDNDVISKSE
;
A
#
# COMPACT_ATOMS: atom_id res chain seq x y z
N MET A 1 35.76 14.67 -16.27
CA MET A 1 35.23 14.48 -14.90
C MET A 1 33.90 15.22 -14.85
N LEU A 2 32.81 14.51 -15.16
CA LEU A 2 31.47 15.08 -15.24
C LEU A 2 30.86 15.00 -13.84
N ILE A 3 30.78 16.14 -13.15
CA ILE A 3 29.98 16.29 -11.94
C ILE A 3 28.53 16.27 -12.42
N MET A 4 27.95 15.08 -12.53
CA MET A 4 26.51 14.95 -12.69
C MET A 4 25.89 15.37 -11.36
N SER A 5 25.21 16.51 -11.43
CA SER A 5 24.47 17.19 -10.38
C SER A 5 23.69 16.22 -9.49
N VAL A 6 23.75 16.49 -8.19
CA VAL A 6 23.01 15.89 -7.06
C VAL A 6 21.49 16.12 -7.21
N ASN A 7 20.90 15.62 -8.29
CA ASN A 7 19.46 15.63 -8.58
C ASN A 7 18.92 14.21 -8.78
N GLN A 8 19.71 13.17 -8.47
CA GLN A 8 19.34 11.76 -8.64
C GLN A 8 19.10 10.99 -7.34
N GLN A 9 19.04 11.67 -6.19
CA GLN A 9 18.80 11.03 -4.89
C GLN A 9 17.59 11.69 -4.20
N LEU A 10 16.63 10.86 -3.79
CA LEU A 10 15.49 11.13 -2.89
C LEU A 10 14.10 11.38 -3.53
N ASN A 11 13.63 10.52 -4.44
CA ASN A 11 12.21 10.56 -4.82
C ASN A 11 11.55 9.19 -5.07
N LEU A 12 11.93 8.14 -4.32
CA LEU A 12 11.49 6.77 -4.65
C LEU A 12 10.68 6.01 -3.59
N ASN A 13 10.32 6.60 -2.43
CA ASN A 13 9.53 5.88 -1.42
C ASN A 13 8.56 6.80 -0.68
N VAL A 14 7.64 7.42 -1.41
CA VAL A 14 6.52 8.12 -0.75
C VAL A 14 5.59 7.06 -0.17
N LYS A 15 5.55 6.98 1.17
CA LYS A 15 4.52 6.23 1.88
C LYS A 15 3.24 7.04 1.91
N LEU A 16 2.16 6.47 1.39
CA LEU A 16 0.84 7.10 1.40
C LEU A 16 0.00 6.56 2.55
N TYR A 17 -0.79 7.46 3.15
CA TYR A 17 -1.64 7.19 4.30
C TYR A 17 -3.09 7.43 3.94
N LYS A 18 -3.98 6.46 4.20
CA LYS A 18 -5.42 6.64 3.97
C LYS A 18 -6.29 6.12 5.11
N ALA A 19 -7.20 6.95 5.61
CA ALA A 19 -8.14 6.60 6.66
C ALA A 19 -9.39 5.89 6.11
N PHE A 20 -9.86 4.84 6.80
CA PHE A 20 -11.00 4.01 6.39
C PHE A 20 -11.79 3.47 7.60
N LYS A 21 -13.05 3.05 7.38
CA LYS A 21 -13.90 2.42 8.40
C LYS A 21 -13.54 0.96 8.63
N SER A 22 -13.50 0.23 7.53
CA SER A 22 -13.09 -1.18 7.47
C SER A 22 -12.32 -1.41 6.18
N CYS A 23 -11.60 -2.52 6.12
CA CYS A 23 -10.93 -2.95 4.91
C CYS A 23 -11.05 -4.47 4.71
N LYS A 24 -10.83 -4.91 3.48
CA LYS A 24 -10.79 -6.34 3.13
C LYS A 24 -9.59 -6.63 2.26
N LEU A 25 -8.75 -7.56 2.71
CA LEU A 25 -7.66 -8.12 1.90
C LEU A 25 -8.21 -9.16 0.92
N LYS A 26 -7.78 -9.07 -0.33
CA LYS A 26 -8.12 -9.95 -1.45
C LYS A 26 -6.84 -10.49 -2.08
N GLY A 27 -6.88 -11.74 -2.53
CA GLY A 27 -5.68 -12.47 -2.95
C GLY A 27 -4.91 -13.04 -1.75
N ARG A 28 -3.65 -13.43 -1.99
CA ARG A 28 -2.80 -14.04 -0.95
C ARG A 28 -1.94 -12.98 -0.27
N TRP A 29 -2.09 -12.88 1.05
CA TRP A 29 -1.31 -12.01 1.91
C TRP A 29 -0.68 -12.82 3.03
N ASN A 30 0.54 -12.47 3.41
CA ASN A 30 1.21 -13.03 4.57
C ASN A 30 1.33 -11.97 5.66
N LEU A 31 0.89 -12.30 6.88
CA LEU A 31 1.16 -11.47 8.05
C LEU A 31 2.62 -11.67 8.47
N LYS A 32 3.37 -10.58 8.61
CA LYS A 32 4.79 -10.66 8.97
C LYS A 32 4.96 -11.12 10.43
N LYS A 33 5.79 -12.14 10.67
CA LYS A 33 5.91 -12.85 11.97
C LYS A 33 6.16 -12.00 13.22
N ASN A 34 6.57 -10.73 13.09
CA ASN A 34 6.86 -9.81 14.20
C ASN A 34 6.04 -8.50 14.13
N SER A 35 4.98 -8.45 13.35
CA SER A 35 4.09 -7.30 13.25
C SER A 35 2.64 -7.76 13.25
N PHE A 36 1.81 -7.10 14.05
CA PHE A 36 0.36 -7.33 14.08
C PHE A 36 -0.39 -6.59 12.97
N HIS A 37 0.32 -5.78 12.18
CA HIS A 37 -0.28 -4.82 11.26
C HIS A 37 0.38 -4.82 9.88
N GLU A 38 1.51 -5.50 9.67
CA GLU A 38 2.21 -5.55 8.38
C GLU A 38 1.85 -6.82 7.60
N TYR A 39 1.37 -6.61 6.38
CA TYR A 39 1.00 -7.65 5.45
C TYR A 39 1.87 -7.54 4.20
N VAL A 40 2.30 -8.69 3.67
CA VAL A 40 3.09 -8.81 2.45
C VAL A 40 2.28 -9.51 1.39
N ALA A 41 2.17 -8.91 0.20
CA ALA A 41 1.51 -9.51 -0.96
C ALA A 41 2.31 -10.74 -1.43
N LEU A 42 1.69 -11.92 -1.49
CA LEU A 42 2.35 -13.13 -1.98
C LEU A 42 2.25 -13.29 -3.49
N ASP A 43 1.28 -12.61 -4.11
CA ASP A 43 1.00 -12.63 -5.54
C ASP A 43 0.91 -11.22 -6.10
N GLU A 44 1.22 -11.09 -7.40
CA GLU A 44 0.92 -9.90 -8.18
C GLU A 44 -0.60 -9.65 -8.23
N GLY A 45 -1.03 -8.41 -8.01
CA GLY A 45 -2.45 -8.04 -8.03
C GLY A 45 -3.21 -8.38 -6.74
N ALA A 46 -2.52 -8.84 -5.69
CA ALA A 46 -3.10 -8.88 -4.36
C ALA A 46 -3.60 -7.47 -4.00
N SER A 47 -4.82 -7.38 -3.47
CA SER A 47 -5.50 -6.09 -3.34
C SER A 47 -6.09 -5.87 -1.96
N ILE A 48 -6.30 -4.61 -1.63
CA ILE A 48 -7.09 -4.18 -0.49
C ILE A 48 -8.26 -3.35 -0.96
N ILE A 49 -9.43 -3.64 -0.38
CA ILE A 49 -10.63 -2.84 -0.52
C ILE A 49 -10.79 -2.02 0.75
N LEU A 50 -10.79 -0.70 0.63
CA LEU A 50 -11.04 0.24 1.72
C LEU A 50 -12.48 0.73 1.66
N TYR A 51 -13.17 0.74 2.80
CA TYR A 51 -14.53 1.27 2.92
C TYR A 51 -14.50 2.57 3.73
N GLY A 52 -15.10 3.64 3.21
CA GLY A 52 -15.07 4.97 3.82
C GLY A 52 -15.74 5.10 5.19
N ILE A 53 -15.26 6.05 6.01
CA ILE A 53 -15.79 6.35 7.36
C ILE A 53 -17.18 7.00 7.32
N ARG A 54 -17.46 7.82 6.30
CA ARG A 54 -18.66 8.67 6.24
C ARG A 54 -19.40 8.70 4.90
N SER A 55 -18.79 8.18 3.85
CA SER A 55 -19.35 8.15 2.50
C SER A 55 -19.25 6.74 1.95
N GLU A 56 -20.22 6.33 1.15
CA GLU A 56 -20.28 5.03 0.45
C GLU A 56 -19.23 4.94 -0.67
N TRP A 57 -18.01 5.45 -0.43
CA TRP A 57 -16.89 5.15 -1.32
C TRP A 57 -16.24 3.85 -0.86
N ASN A 58 -15.90 3.08 -1.88
CA ASN A 58 -15.00 1.97 -1.78
C ASN A 58 -13.79 2.34 -2.63
N GLU A 59 -12.59 1.99 -2.21
CA GLU A 59 -11.44 2.08 -3.09
C GLU A 59 -10.70 0.77 -3.09
N ILE A 60 -10.26 0.36 -4.27
CA ILE A 60 -9.49 -0.87 -4.46
C ILE A 60 -8.09 -0.47 -4.90
N PHE A 61 -7.10 -0.93 -4.14
CA PHE A 61 -5.70 -0.82 -4.48
C PHE A 61 -5.16 -2.22 -4.74
N SER A 62 -4.58 -2.43 -5.92
CA SER A 62 -3.88 -3.66 -6.28
C SER A 62 -2.38 -3.42 -6.22
N PHE A 63 -1.64 -4.37 -5.66
CA PHE A 63 -0.22 -4.23 -5.38
C PHE A 63 0.63 -5.25 -6.13
N LYS A 64 1.89 -4.89 -6.36
CA LYS A 64 2.91 -5.80 -6.87
C LYS A 64 3.13 -6.95 -5.88
N LYS A 65 3.69 -8.04 -6.38
CA LYS A 65 4.19 -9.11 -5.52
C LYS A 65 5.25 -8.55 -4.54
N ASP A 66 5.26 -9.08 -3.32
CA ASP A 66 6.18 -8.73 -2.23
C ASP A 66 6.02 -7.30 -1.66
N SER A 67 5.03 -6.55 -2.16
CA SER A 67 4.66 -5.25 -1.60
C SER A 67 4.20 -5.38 -0.15
N THR A 68 4.64 -4.43 0.68
CA THR A 68 4.30 -4.40 2.10
C THR A 68 3.29 -3.29 2.36
N ILE A 69 2.20 -3.64 3.04
CA ILE A 69 1.23 -2.68 3.56
C ILE A 69 1.15 -2.77 5.09
N THR A 70 0.91 -1.63 5.73
CA THR A 70 0.64 -1.57 7.17
C THR A 70 -0.79 -1.13 7.39
N ILE A 71 -1.55 -1.87 8.19
CA ILE A 71 -2.94 -1.55 8.52
C ILE A 71 -3.06 -1.36 10.03
N LYS A 72 -3.18 -0.10 10.48
CA LYS A 72 -3.21 0.24 11.90
C LYS A 72 -4.10 1.45 12.15
N ASN A 73 -4.91 1.42 13.21
CA ASN A 73 -5.73 2.54 13.65
C ASN A 73 -6.58 3.16 12.51
N SER A 74 -7.26 2.31 11.74
CA SER A 74 -8.06 2.76 10.59
C SER A 74 -7.28 3.48 9.50
N ILE A 75 -5.95 3.35 9.48
CA ILE A 75 -5.07 3.93 8.47
C ILE A 75 -4.34 2.79 7.76
N ILE A 76 -4.21 2.90 6.44
CA ILE A 76 -3.32 2.06 5.65
C ILE A 76 -2.09 2.87 5.22
N GLU A 77 -0.91 2.27 5.36
CA GLU A 77 0.35 2.76 4.81
C GLU A 77 0.85 1.81 3.72
N TYR A 78 1.32 2.37 2.61
CA TYR A 78 1.93 1.60 1.51
C TYR A 78 2.86 2.50 0.68
N TYR A 79 3.76 1.90 -0.11
CA TYR A 79 4.58 2.64 -1.06
C TYR A 79 3.82 2.87 -2.36
N ASP A 80 3.81 4.10 -2.87
CA ASP A 80 3.06 4.43 -4.10
C ASP A 80 3.57 3.63 -5.32
N ASN A 81 4.89 3.42 -5.39
CA ASN A 81 5.53 2.62 -6.45
C ASN A 81 5.14 1.14 -6.44
N ASP A 82 4.50 0.66 -5.36
CA ASP A 82 4.03 -0.71 -5.25
C ASP A 82 2.60 -0.89 -5.78
N VAL A 83 1.88 0.20 -6.06
CA VAL A 83 0.51 0.16 -6.57
C VAL A 83 0.53 -0.10 -8.08
N ILE A 84 -0.18 -1.15 -8.50
CA ILE A 84 -0.41 -1.48 -9.91
C ILE A 84 -1.59 -0.67 -10.46
N SER A 85 -2.68 -0.60 -9.68
CA SER A 85 -3.91 0.04 -10.09
C SER A 85 -4.71 0.54 -8.88
N LYS A 86 -5.40 1.66 -9.07
CA LYS A 86 -6.38 2.21 -8.16
C LYS A 86 -7.74 2.31 -8.88
N SER A 87 -8.81 1.86 -8.23
CA SER A 87 -10.19 2.06 -8.71
C SER A 87 -11.13 2.46 -7.57
N GLU A 88 -12.23 3.11 -7.91
CA GLU A 88 -13.34 3.49 -7.02
C GLU A 88 -14.56 2.57 -7.22
#